data_AF-J9GEF1-F1
#
_entry.id   AF-J9GEF1-F1
#
_cell.length_a   1.000
_cell.length_b   1.000
_cell.length_c   1.000
_cell.angle_alpha   90.00
_cell.angle_beta   90.00
_cell.angle_gamma   90.00
#
_symmetry.space_group_name_H-M   'P 1'
#
loop_
_entity.id
_entity.type
_entity.pdbx_description
1 polymer ?
#
loop_
_entity_poly.entity_id
_entity_poly.type
_entity_poly.pdbx_seq_one_letter_code
_entity_poly.pdbx_strand_id
1 'polypeptide(L)'
;MRTSTPSYIVELPLRVNDQQDRFLKKAFEFGRTLYNATLGTALGRLQSMRESKAWRNARNMPQGKARSKTFATIQKSYGLSEFGLMAVATNHRKASGRNHIGSHEAQKIGSTVWRALERYMFHDAGRPRFKSFKQGINSIEGKDNREIMFKPDSKTIVWRQHKLAIMMP
;
A
#
# COMPACT_ATOMS: atom_id res chain seq x y z
N MET A 1 -16.11 -5.76 9.09
CA MET A 1 -17.48 -6.15 8.70
C MET A 1 -17.42 -6.74 7.31
N ARG A 2 -17.87 -7.98 7.11
CA ARG A 2 -18.10 -8.54 5.77
C ARG A 2 -19.27 -7.76 5.16
N THR A 3 -19.08 -7.20 3.98
CA THR A 3 -20.15 -6.54 3.22
C THR A 3 -21.23 -7.59 2.92
N SER A 4 -22.49 -7.30 3.23
CA SER A 4 -23.63 -8.23 3.09
C SER A 4 -24.01 -8.51 1.63
N THR A 5 -23.58 -7.64 0.71
CA THR A 5 -23.85 -7.77 -0.73
C THR A 5 -22.94 -8.86 -1.32
N PRO A 6 -23.51 -9.89 -1.97
CA PRO A 6 -22.72 -10.85 -2.74
C PRO A 6 -21.88 -10.13 -3.78
N SER A 7 -20.57 -10.35 -3.76
CA SER A 7 -19.64 -9.84 -4.75
C SER A 7 -18.89 -10.99 -5.41
N TYR A 8 -18.54 -10.82 -6.67
CA TYR A 8 -17.72 -11.75 -7.43
C TYR A 8 -16.51 -11.00 -8.03
N ILE A 9 -15.42 -11.74 -8.24
CA ILE A 9 -14.21 -11.23 -8.88
C ILE A 9 -14.27 -11.60 -10.37
N VAL A 10 -14.02 -10.63 -11.23
CA VAL A 10 -13.87 -10.85 -12.67
C VAL A 10 -12.42 -10.62 -13.05
N GLU A 11 -11.80 -11.61 -13.68
CA GLU A 11 -10.46 -11.51 -14.24
C GLU A 11 -10.58 -11.27 -15.75
N LEU A 12 -10.07 -10.14 -16.22
CA LEU A 12 -10.17 -9.72 -17.61
C LEU A 12 -8.76 -9.70 -18.21
N PRO A 13 -8.38 -10.67 -19.05
CA PRO A 13 -7.05 -10.70 -19.65
C PRO A 13 -6.89 -9.50 -20.60
N LEU A 14 -5.71 -8.89 -20.61
CA LEU A 14 -5.44 -7.67 -21.37
C LEU A 14 -4.64 -7.98 -22.64
N ARG A 15 -5.07 -7.41 -23.77
CA ARG A 15 -4.24 -7.31 -24.98
C ARG A 15 -3.45 -6.01 -24.91
N VAL A 16 -2.13 -6.14 -24.75
CA VAL A 16 -1.23 -4.99 -24.62
C VAL A 16 -0.29 -4.90 -25.81
N ASN A 17 -0.08 -3.68 -26.32
CA ASN A 17 0.98 -3.39 -27.28
C ASN A 17 2.28 -3.01 -26.58
N ASP A 18 3.38 -2.87 -27.33
CA ASP A 18 4.70 -2.57 -26.77
C ASP A 18 4.76 -1.27 -25.96
N GLN A 19 4.01 -0.24 -26.35
CA GLN A 19 3.97 1.02 -25.62
C GLN A 19 3.27 0.86 -24.27
N GLN A 20 2.15 0.14 -24.24
CA GLN A 20 1.40 -0.17 -23.03
C GLN A 20 2.21 -1.08 -22.12
N ASP A 21 2.87 -2.11 -22.65
CA ASP A 21 3.74 -3.00 -21.89
C ASP A 21 4.90 -2.23 -21.21
N ARG A 22 5.56 -1.33 -21.95
CA ARG A 22 6.59 -0.44 -21.37
C ARG A 22 6.03 0.43 -20.25
N PHE A 23 4.82 0.98 -20.41
CA PHE A 23 4.17 1.74 -19.36
C PHE A 23 3.90 0.89 -18.12
N LEU A 24 3.29 -0.30 -18.29
CA LEU A 24 2.98 -1.23 -17.21
C LEU A 24 4.26 -1.59 -16.44
N LYS A 25 5.32 -2.03 -17.14
CA LYS A 25 6.62 -2.36 -16.53
C LYS A 25 7.17 -1.21 -15.68
N LYS A 26 7.13 0.02 -16.19
CA LYS A 26 7.57 1.22 -15.45
C LYS A 26 6.69 1.52 -14.24
N ALA A 27 5.37 1.32 -14.34
CA ALA A 27 4.44 1.52 -13.25
C ALA A 27 4.61 0.48 -12.13
N PHE A 28 4.72 -0.80 -12.48
CA PHE A 28 4.99 -1.88 -11.53
C PHE A 28 6.33 -1.72 -10.83
N GLU A 29 7.38 -1.37 -11.57
CA GLU A 29 8.69 -1.09 -10.99
C GLU A 29 8.64 0.14 -10.06
N PHE A 30 7.93 1.19 -10.45
CA PHE A 30 7.75 2.35 -9.58
C PHE A 30 6.97 1.98 -8.31
N GLY A 31 5.89 1.23 -8.43
CA GLY A 31 5.12 0.75 -7.27
C GLY A 31 5.96 -0.12 -6.34
N ARG A 32 6.85 -0.97 -6.86
CA ARG A 32 7.83 -1.73 -6.07
C ARG A 32 8.74 -0.81 -5.26
N THR A 33 9.32 0.21 -5.91
CA THR A 33 10.18 1.19 -5.23
C THR A 33 9.42 1.98 -4.16
N LEU A 34 8.18 2.39 -4.43
CA LEU A 34 7.32 3.08 -3.46
C LEU A 34 6.96 2.19 -2.27
N TYR A 35 6.67 0.92 -2.50
CA TYR A 35 6.43 -0.06 -1.43
C TYR A 35 7.65 -0.15 -0.53
N ASN A 36 8.85 -0.35 -1.10
CA ASN A 36 10.08 -0.49 -0.34
C ASN A 36 10.45 0.78 0.43
N ALA A 37 10.32 1.95 -0.20
CA ALA A 37 10.58 3.23 0.45
C ALA A 37 9.62 3.45 1.64
N THR A 38 8.33 3.18 1.45
CA THR A 38 7.31 3.29 2.50
C THR A 38 7.57 2.29 3.63
N LEU A 39 7.91 1.04 3.31
CA LEU A 39 8.24 0.02 4.30
C LEU A 39 9.51 0.38 5.08
N GLY A 40 10.53 0.92 4.42
CA GLY A 40 11.76 1.38 5.06
C GLY A 40 11.48 2.48 6.08
N THR A 41 10.71 3.50 5.70
CA THR A 41 10.26 4.55 6.61
C THR A 41 9.45 3.98 7.79
N ALA A 42 8.53 3.05 7.53
CA ALA A 42 7.69 2.44 8.54
C ALA A 42 8.49 1.61 9.56
N LEU A 43 9.43 0.79 9.09
CA LEU A 43 10.31 0.00 9.95
C LEU A 43 11.24 0.89 10.78
N GLY A 44 11.79 1.95 10.20
CA GLY A 44 12.60 2.93 10.93
C GLY A 44 11.79 3.60 12.04
N ARG A 45 10.58 4.07 11.74
CA ARG A 45 9.66 4.65 12.74
C ARG A 45 9.29 3.66 13.84
N LEU A 46 9.03 2.40 13.50
CA LEU A 46 8.74 1.34 14.46
C LEU A 46 9.93 1.07 15.39
N GLN A 47 11.14 1.02 14.84
CA GLN A 47 12.36 0.86 15.63
C GLN A 47 12.55 2.03 16.60
N SER A 48 12.53 3.26 16.10
CA SER A 48 12.66 4.46 16.94
C SER A 48 11.57 4.57 18.00
N MET A 49 10.33 4.15 17.68
CA MET A 49 9.24 4.08 18.66
C MET A 49 9.59 3.11 19.79
N ARG A 50 10.05 1.91 19.48
CA ARG A 50 10.37 0.86 20.47
C ARG A 50 11.57 1.22 21.36
N GLU A 51 12.52 2.02 20.86
CA GLU A 51 13.69 2.50 21.60
C GLU A 51 13.37 3.70 22.52
N SER A 52 12.25 4.37 22.28
CA SER A 52 11.86 5.60 23.00
C SER A 52 11.63 5.38 24.50
N LYS A 53 11.88 6.44 25.28
CA LYS A 53 11.55 6.46 26.72
C LYS A 53 10.04 6.30 26.95
N ALA A 54 9.20 6.93 26.12
CA ALA A 54 7.75 6.82 26.21
C ALA A 54 7.27 5.36 26.08
N TRP A 55 7.85 4.61 25.14
CA TRP A 55 7.55 3.18 24.98
C TRP A 55 7.97 2.35 26.19
N ARG A 56 9.17 2.59 26.73
CA ARG A 56 9.64 1.94 27.97
C ARG A 56 8.73 2.23 29.16
N ASN A 57 8.32 3.47 29.34
CA ASN A 57 7.39 3.86 30.40
C ASN A 57 6.03 3.16 30.24
N ALA A 58 5.49 3.11 29.02
CA ALA A 58 4.25 2.41 28.72
C ALA A 58 4.34 0.89 28.95
N ARG A 59 5.52 0.29 28.74
CA ARG A 59 5.77 -1.13 29.06
C ARG A 59 5.72 -1.43 30.56
N ASN A 60 6.14 -0.48 31.40
CA ASN A 60 6.16 -0.63 32.85
C ASN A 60 4.79 -0.38 33.50
N MET A 61 3.80 0.13 32.76
CA MET A 61 2.44 0.30 33.27
C MET A 61 1.77 -1.06 33.53
N PRO A 62 0.89 -1.15 34.54
CA PRO A 62 0.02 -2.31 34.73
C PRO A 62 -0.80 -2.62 33.47
N GLN A 63 -1.08 -3.90 33.22
CA GLN A 63 -1.96 -4.28 32.12
C GLN A 63 -3.36 -3.71 32.33
N GLY A 64 -3.95 -3.17 31.26
CA GLY A 64 -5.29 -2.60 31.31
C GLY A 64 -5.53 -1.53 30.23
N LYS A 65 -6.74 -0.94 30.25
CA LYS A 65 -7.18 0.04 29.26
C LYS A 65 -6.28 1.27 29.17
N ALA A 66 -5.75 1.73 30.32
CA ALA A 66 -4.83 2.87 30.38
C ALA A 66 -3.54 2.61 29.60
N ARG A 67 -2.93 1.42 29.78
CA ARG A 67 -1.72 1.01 29.06
C ARG A 67 -1.95 0.94 27.56
N SER A 68 -3.05 0.32 27.11
CA SER A 68 -3.39 0.25 25.69
C SER A 68 -3.61 1.64 25.08
N LYS A 69 -4.28 2.55 25.81
CA LYS A 69 -4.45 3.94 25.37
C LYS A 69 -3.11 4.67 25.23
N THR A 70 -2.18 4.47 26.16
CA THR A 70 -0.83 5.05 26.08
C THR A 70 -0.08 4.53 24.84
N PHE A 71 -0.10 3.22 24.57
CA PHE A 71 0.53 2.68 23.36
C PHE A 71 -0.11 3.21 22.08
N ALA A 72 -1.44 3.31 22.03
CA ALA A 72 -2.13 3.88 20.88
C ALA A 72 -1.72 5.35 20.62
N THR A 73 -1.59 6.15 21.68
CA THR A 73 -1.11 7.54 21.59
C THR A 73 0.32 7.61 21.06
N ILE A 74 1.23 6.79 21.60
CA ILE A 74 2.62 6.72 21.14
C ILE A 74 2.66 6.28 19.67
N GLN A 75 1.97 5.21 19.31
CA GLN A 75 1.91 4.72 17.93
C GLN A 75 1.42 5.81 16.96
N LYS A 76 0.38 6.55 17.34
CA LYS A 76 -0.14 7.67 16.55
C LYS A 76 0.87 8.79 16.39
N SER A 77 1.65 9.13 17.42
CA SER A 77 2.68 10.19 17.34
C SER A 77 3.81 9.85 16.37
N TYR A 78 4.13 8.56 16.21
CA TYR A 78 5.09 8.08 15.20
C TYR A 78 4.46 7.92 13.81
N GLY A 79 3.18 8.24 13.63
CA GLY A 79 2.46 8.10 12.36
C GLY A 79 2.36 6.64 11.89
N LEU A 80 2.40 5.69 12.83
CA LEU A 80 2.26 4.26 12.56
C LEU A 80 0.79 3.88 12.55
N SER A 81 0.08 4.35 11.53
CA SER A 81 -1.31 4.01 11.26
C SER A 81 -1.50 3.83 9.76
N GLU A 82 -2.64 3.26 9.34
CA GLU A 82 -2.95 3.12 7.92
C GLU A 82 -2.87 4.46 7.18
N PHE A 83 -3.60 5.47 7.68
CA PHE A 83 -3.57 6.82 7.11
C PHE A 83 -2.17 7.45 7.13
N GLY A 84 -1.39 7.20 8.19
CA GLY A 84 -0.01 7.68 8.29
C GLY A 84 0.88 7.10 7.18
N LEU A 85 0.76 5.81 6.88
CA LEU A 85 1.53 5.17 5.81
C LEU A 85 1.01 5.47 4.40
N MET A 86 -0.29 5.69 4.23
CA MET A 86 -0.86 6.24 3.00
C MET A 86 -0.26 7.62 2.67
N ALA A 87 -0.11 8.48 3.68
CA ALA A 87 0.50 9.79 3.53
C ALA A 87 2.00 9.69 3.20
N VAL A 88 2.75 8.80 3.87
CA VAL A 88 4.17 8.53 3.56
C VAL A 88 4.34 8.07 2.12
N ALA A 89 3.55 7.09 1.67
CA ALA A 89 3.61 6.60 0.28
C ALA A 89 3.30 7.70 -0.74
N THR A 90 2.31 8.55 -0.45
CA THR A 90 1.96 9.70 -1.29
C THR A 90 3.08 10.74 -1.34
N ASN A 91 3.77 10.98 -0.22
CA ASN A 91 4.89 11.92 -0.16
C ASN A 91 6.10 11.38 -0.93
N HIS A 92 6.43 10.09 -0.78
CA HIS A 92 7.47 9.43 -1.59
C HIS A 92 7.16 9.51 -3.09
N ARG A 93 5.90 9.30 -3.46
CA ARG A 93 5.43 9.46 -4.85
C ARG A 93 5.68 10.88 -5.35
N LYS A 94 5.27 11.91 -4.58
CA LYS A 94 5.50 13.32 -4.93
C LYS A 94 6.99 13.64 -5.06
N ALA A 95 7.80 13.23 -4.08
CA ALA A 95 9.23 13.49 -4.05
C ALA A 95 9.99 12.85 -5.23
N SER A 96 9.51 11.72 -5.75
CA SER A 96 10.14 11.05 -6.89
C SER A 96 10.05 11.82 -8.22
N GLY A 97 9.12 12.78 -8.35
CA GLY A 97 8.80 13.44 -9.62
C GLY A 97 8.16 12.52 -10.69
N ARG A 98 8.00 11.22 -10.42
CA ARG A 98 7.46 10.24 -11.37
C ARG A 98 5.93 10.24 -11.35
N ASN A 99 5.33 9.96 -12.51
CA ASN A 99 3.89 10.00 -12.74
C ASN A 99 3.31 8.66 -13.22
N HIS A 100 4.02 7.54 -13.04
CA HIS A 100 3.53 6.22 -13.48
C HIS A 100 2.50 5.61 -12.50
N ILE A 101 2.49 6.10 -11.25
CA ILE A 101 1.56 5.72 -10.18
C ILE A 101 0.84 6.99 -9.75
N GLY A 102 -0.49 6.94 -9.64
CA GLY A 102 -1.31 8.05 -9.15
C GLY A 102 -1.36 8.13 -7.62
N SER A 103 -2.11 9.10 -7.10
CA SER A 103 -2.26 9.30 -5.65
C SER A 103 -3.00 8.15 -4.99
N HIS A 104 -4.07 7.64 -5.61
CA HIS A 104 -4.89 6.57 -5.02
C HIS A 104 -4.15 5.23 -5.01
N GLU A 105 -3.40 4.93 -6.06
CA GLU A 105 -2.56 3.74 -6.11
C GLU A 105 -1.42 3.82 -5.08
N ALA A 106 -0.80 4.99 -4.91
CA ALA A 106 0.19 5.20 -3.85
C ALA A 106 -0.41 5.04 -2.44
N GLN A 107 -1.63 5.54 -2.21
CA GLN A 107 -2.35 5.33 -0.95
C GLN A 107 -2.58 3.83 -0.70
N LYS A 108 -3.05 3.07 -1.68
CA LYS A 108 -3.25 1.61 -1.57
C LYS A 108 -1.95 0.85 -1.31
N ILE A 109 -0.83 1.29 -1.89
CA ILE A 109 0.50 0.77 -1.55
C ILE A 109 0.79 1.03 -0.06
N GLY A 110 0.51 2.24 0.44
CA GLY A 110 0.64 2.58 1.86
C GLY A 110 -0.22 1.69 2.78
N SER A 111 -1.49 1.47 2.44
CA SER A 111 -2.37 0.52 3.15
C SER A 111 -1.83 -0.91 3.13
N THR A 112 -1.25 -1.34 2.01
CA THR A 112 -0.64 -2.68 1.90
C THR A 112 0.58 -2.82 2.82
N VAL A 113 1.41 -1.77 2.92
CA VAL A 113 2.52 -1.74 3.87
C VAL A 113 2.00 -1.74 5.31
N TRP A 114 0.96 -0.96 5.61
CA TRP A 114 0.33 -0.96 6.93
C TRP A 114 -0.14 -2.34 7.33
N ARG A 115 -0.91 -3.03 6.48
CA ARG A 115 -1.39 -4.38 6.76
C ARG A 115 -0.25 -5.37 7.04
N ALA A 116 0.87 -5.25 6.33
CA ALA A 116 2.05 -6.09 6.60
C ALA A 116 2.70 -5.76 7.94
N LEU A 117 2.82 -4.47 8.26
CA LEU A 117 3.42 -3.98 9.51
C LEU A 117 2.55 -4.31 10.73
N GLU A 118 1.24 -4.12 10.62
CA GLU A 118 0.25 -4.42 11.65
C GLU A 118 0.29 -5.91 12.03
N ARG A 119 0.35 -6.80 11.02
CA ARG A 119 0.53 -8.24 11.26
C ARG A 119 1.83 -8.57 11.99
N TYR A 120 2.92 -7.88 11.66
CA TYR A 120 4.19 -8.03 12.36
C TYR A 120 4.15 -7.47 13.79
N MET A 121 3.33 -6.45 14.04
CA MET A 121 3.21 -5.84 15.36
C MET A 121 2.29 -6.63 16.30
N PHE A 122 1.22 -7.24 15.79
CA PHE A 122 0.12 -7.74 16.62
C PHE A 122 -0.36 -9.17 16.32
N HIS A 123 0.08 -9.81 15.24
CA HIS A 123 -0.47 -11.10 14.78
C HIS A 123 0.60 -12.18 14.55
N ASP A 124 1.70 -12.12 15.32
CA ASP A 124 2.83 -13.06 15.29
C ASP A 124 3.38 -13.37 13.88
N ALA A 125 3.16 -12.46 12.92
CA ALA A 125 3.70 -12.61 11.58
C ALA A 125 5.18 -12.21 11.56
N GLY A 126 5.95 -12.81 10.67
CA GLY A 126 7.35 -12.43 10.46
C GLY A 126 7.54 -10.98 9.99
N ARG A 127 8.75 -10.44 10.20
CA ARG A 127 9.12 -9.09 9.77
C ARG A 127 8.86 -8.91 8.27
N PRO A 128 8.14 -7.86 7.83
CA PRO A 128 7.88 -7.62 6.42
C PRO A 128 9.19 -7.37 5.67
N ARG A 129 9.28 -7.92 4.46
CA ARG A 129 10.48 -7.87 3.62
C ARG A 129 10.30 -6.91 2.46
N PHE A 130 11.40 -6.30 2.02
CA PHE A 130 11.43 -5.53 0.78
C PHE A 130 11.17 -6.43 -0.43
N LYS A 131 10.51 -5.87 -1.44
CA LYS A 131 10.24 -6.50 -2.72
C LYS A 131 11.45 -6.39 -3.63
N SER A 132 11.99 -7.54 -4.05
CA SER A 132 13.11 -7.61 -4.98
C SER A 132 12.64 -7.38 -6.42
N PHE A 133 13.57 -7.16 -7.35
CA PHE A 133 13.24 -7.08 -8.77
C PHE A 133 12.64 -8.39 -9.31
N LYS A 134 13.14 -9.55 -8.82
CA LYS A 134 12.65 -10.89 -9.23
C LYS A 134 11.28 -11.24 -8.62
N GLN A 135 10.97 -10.70 -7.43
CA GLN A 135 9.71 -10.90 -6.71
C GLN A 135 9.13 -9.54 -6.35
N GLY A 136 8.75 -8.79 -7.39
CA GLY A 136 8.20 -7.44 -7.29
C GLY A 136 6.78 -7.42 -6.72
N ILE A 137 6.08 -6.31 -6.98
CA ILE A 137 4.62 -6.27 -6.80
C ILE A 137 3.97 -6.84 -8.07
N ASN A 138 2.95 -7.69 -7.90
CA ASN A 138 2.24 -8.33 -9.03
C ASN A 138 0.85 -7.72 -9.26
N SER A 139 0.43 -6.79 -8.40
CA SER A 139 -0.85 -6.10 -8.50
C SER A 139 -0.70 -4.64 -8.11
N ILE A 140 -1.45 -3.77 -8.77
CA ILE A 140 -1.67 -2.38 -8.39
C ILE A 140 -3.17 -2.18 -8.27
N GLU A 141 -3.59 -1.50 -7.21
CA GLU A 141 -5.00 -1.27 -6.89
C GLU A 141 -5.24 0.23 -6.81
N GLY A 142 -6.35 0.70 -7.39
CA GLY A 142 -6.89 2.03 -7.13
C GLY A 142 -7.71 2.06 -5.84
N LYS A 143 -8.17 3.24 -5.44
CA LYS A 143 -9.05 3.38 -4.26
C LYS A 143 -10.52 3.26 -4.64
N ASP A 144 -10.87 3.73 -5.83
CA ASP A 144 -12.21 3.71 -6.39
C ASP A 144 -12.16 3.44 -7.90
N ASN A 145 -13.32 3.43 -8.56
CA ASN A 145 -13.46 3.17 -9.99
C ASN A 145 -13.15 4.41 -10.86
N ARG A 146 -12.19 5.26 -10.47
CA ARG A 146 -11.81 6.46 -11.21
C ARG A 146 -10.41 6.37 -11.82
N GLU A 147 -9.46 5.72 -11.15
CA GLU A 147 -8.07 5.64 -11.65
C GLU A 147 -7.84 4.43 -12.55
N ILE A 148 -8.29 3.26 -12.11
CA ILE A 148 -8.27 2.00 -12.86
C ILE A 148 -9.72 1.64 -13.12
N MET A 149 -10.19 1.94 -14.32
CA MET A 149 -11.62 1.91 -14.62
C MET A 149 -11.93 0.94 -15.75
N PHE A 150 -12.87 0.04 -15.51
CA PHE A 150 -13.45 -0.77 -16.58
C PHE A 150 -14.50 0.03 -17.35
N LYS A 151 -14.37 0.05 -18.68
CA LYS A 151 -15.30 0.66 -19.64
C LYS A 151 -15.96 -0.42 -20.49
N PRO A 152 -17.16 -0.90 -20.12
CA PRO A 152 -17.85 -1.98 -20.81
C PRO A 152 -18.08 -1.72 -22.30
N ASP A 153 -18.56 -0.51 -22.65
CA ASP A 153 -18.95 -0.15 -24.02
C ASP A 153 -17.79 -0.29 -25.02
N SER A 154 -16.57 -0.01 -24.55
CA SER A 154 -15.35 -0.11 -25.35
C SER A 154 -14.54 -1.37 -25.07
N LYS A 155 -14.98 -2.21 -24.12
CA LYS A 155 -14.25 -3.39 -23.62
C LYS A 155 -12.79 -3.07 -23.28
N THR A 156 -12.58 -1.96 -22.57
CA THR A 156 -11.24 -1.52 -22.17
C THR A 156 -11.12 -1.28 -20.68
N ILE A 157 -9.91 -1.47 -20.14
CA ILE A 157 -9.49 -0.92 -18.85
C ILE A 157 -8.75 0.39 -19.13
N VAL A 158 -9.18 1.47 -18.49
CA VAL A 158 -8.50 2.78 -18.57
C VAL A 158 -7.66 2.96 -17.32
N TRP A 159 -6.35 3.22 -17.50
CA TRP A 159 -5.44 3.52 -16.42
C TRP A 159 -4.38 4.54 -16.84
N ARG A 160 -4.25 5.65 -16.09
CA ARG A 160 -3.26 6.72 -16.34
C ARG A 160 -3.19 7.15 -17.82
N GLN A 161 -4.34 7.37 -18.45
CA GLN A 161 -4.51 7.72 -19.88
C GLN A 161 -4.26 6.59 -20.89
N HIS A 162 -3.88 5.40 -20.45
CA HIS A 162 -3.79 4.22 -21.31
C HIS A 162 -5.13 3.49 -21.35
N LYS A 163 -5.62 3.21 -22.57
CA LYS A 163 -6.76 2.32 -22.81
C LYS A 163 -6.22 0.93 -23.14
N LEU A 164 -6.38 -0.01 -22.22
CA LEU A 164 -5.91 -1.39 -22.34
C LEU A 164 -7.08 -2.24 -22.81
N ALA A 165 -6.98 -2.82 -24.01
CA ALA A 165 -8.05 -3.64 -24.56
C ALA A 165 -8.14 -4.97 -23.81
N ILE A 166 -9.36 -5.46 -23.60
CA ILE A 166 -9.58 -6.79 -23.02
C ILE A 166 -9.51 -7.83 -24.13
N MET A 167 -8.78 -8.93 -23.88
CA MET A 167 -8.90 -10.14 -24.68
C MET A 167 -10.24 -10.78 -24.36
N MET A 168 -11.17 -10.70 -25.31
CA MET A 168 -12.36 -11.54 -25.24
C MET A 168 -11.91 -13.00 -25.45
N PRO A 169 -12.46 -13.96 -24.69
CA PRO A 169 -12.37 -15.37 -25.06
C PRO A 169 -12.98 -15.63 -26.45
#